data_AF-A0A1Q7PA49-F1
#
_entry.id   AF-A0A1Q7PA49-F1
#
_cell.length_a   1.000
_cell.length_b   1.000
_cell.length_c   1.000
_cell.angle_alpha   90.00
_cell.angle_beta   90.00
_cell.angle_gamma   90.00
#
_symmetry.space_group_name_H-M   'P 1'
#
loop_
_entity.id
_entity.type
_entity.pdbx_description
1 polymer ?
#
loop_
_entity_poly.entity_id
_entity_poly.type
_entity_poly.pdbx_seq_one_letter_code
_entity_poly.pdbx_strand_id
1 'polypeptide(L)'
;ARSELSARVAAGCIVEIATFLHDDPAAAFDHITDICSADYPEDAERFEVIYHLLSLPHRTRIRLKARVTEDDPTIASVTGVWKGANFMEREVYDLMGIRFSGHPDLRRILMPEDYDEGYPLRKDFPTEGKGWRSRFDFLPRLDEPAAPVESEVPEQQKQPFLAQSVASSSHRTEELLLNMGPQHPATHGVLRVVLELDGERIVKATPDLGYLHRGVEKLAEGLAYMQIIPHTDRLDYICSMTNNYAYVRAVEKLLGIQIPERAQYIRAIVAEMQRIIGHLFWLGTQALDIGAMTVFFWTFREREVLLDMFEKLCGARLTLNYYRIGGVDSDFTPDLVSRMNAFLDTFPDRIREYDELLQSNRIWIARTKNVAVISGEDAINFGLTGPVLRGSGVAYDVRKFEPYDAYDKVEWEVPVGKNGDTYDRYWVRMEEMRQSSRIIRQCLAQMPDGPIIADVPQIIPPPKQKVMRDMESLIHHFIIFTQGFKPPKGETYCATEAPKG
;
A
#
# COMPACT_ATOMS: atom_id res chain seq x y z
N ALA A 1 -15.58 14.33 17.12
CA ALA A 1 -14.70 13.16 17.22
C ALA A 1 -14.63 12.28 15.94
N ARG A 2 -15.53 12.44 14.97
CA ARG A 2 -15.41 11.83 13.62
C ARG A 2 -15.27 12.93 12.57
N SER A 3 -14.09 13.53 12.45
CA SER A 3 -13.82 14.74 11.65
C SER A 3 -13.77 14.51 10.13
N GLU A 4 -14.44 13.48 9.60
CA GLU A 4 -14.48 13.21 8.17
C GLU A 4 -15.87 13.53 7.62
N LEU A 5 -15.92 14.54 6.75
CA LEU A 5 -17.14 14.91 6.04
C LEU A 5 -17.46 13.79 5.04
N SER A 6 -18.61 13.16 5.19
CA SER A 6 -19.13 12.17 4.24
C SER A 6 -20.41 12.71 3.63
N ALA A 7 -20.47 12.78 2.31
CA ALA A 7 -21.63 13.23 1.56
C ALA A 7 -22.17 12.10 0.68
N ARG A 8 -23.47 11.85 0.76
CA ARG A 8 -24.16 10.93 -0.16
C ARG A 8 -24.64 11.71 -1.37
N VAL A 9 -24.32 11.20 -2.54
CA VAL A 9 -24.57 11.82 -3.84
C VAL A 9 -25.36 10.84 -4.70
N ALA A 10 -26.28 11.36 -5.52
CA ALA A 10 -26.96 10.55 -6.53
C ALA A 10 -25.97 10.16 -7.63
N ALA A 11 -25.96 8.89 -8.06
CA ALA A 11 -24.98 8.38 -9.04
C ALA A 11 -24.95 9.19 -10.35
N GLY A 12 -26.10 9.71 -10.81
CA GLY A 12 -26.18 10.53 -12.03
C GLY A 12 -25.49 11.92 -11.92
N CYS A 13 -25.28 12.44 -10.71
CA CYS A 13 -24.68 13.76 -10.48
C CYS A 13 -23.20 13.69 -10.07
N ILE A 14 -22.59 12.50 -10.07
CA ILE A 14 -21.25 12.31 -9.51
C ILE A 14 -20.19 13.16 -10.25
N VAL A 15 -20.27 13.23 -11.58
CA VAL A 15 -19.33 14.00 -12.40
C VAL A 15 -19.48 15.50 -12.17
N GLU A 16 -20.71 16.00 -12.12
CA GLU A 16 -20.98 17.42 -11.87
C GLU A 16 -20.43 17.86 -10.51
N ILE A 17 -20.64 17.05 -9.47
CA ILE A 17 -20.12 17.33 -8.13
C ILE A 17 -18.60 17.17 -8.07
N ALA A 18 -18.05 16.15 -8.73
CA ALA A 18 -16.61 15.95 -8.83
C ALA A 18 -15.91 17.15 -9.49
N THR A 19 -16.43 17.61 -10.63
CA THR A 19 -15.93 18.79 -11.34
C THR A 19 -16.08 20.05 -10.49
N PHE A 20 -17.21 20.23 -9.80
CA PHE A 20 -17.38 21.36 -8.88
C PHE A 20 -16.35 21.35 -7.75
N LEU A 21 -16.12 20.21 -7.11
CA LEU A 21 -15.17 20.08 -6.00
C LEU A 21 -13.71 20.26 -6.44
N HIS A 22 -13.39 19.86 -7.68
CA HIS A 22 -12.08 20.04 -8.28
C HIS A 22 -11.83 21.50 -8.68
N ASP A 23 -12.77 22.11 -9.40
CA ASP A 23 -12.58 23.42 -10.04
C ASP A 23 -12.86 24.61 -9.11
N ASP A 24 -13.68 24.44 -8.08
CA ASP A 24 -13.96 25.52 -7.11
C ASP A 24 -12.70 25.82 -6.28
N PRO A 25 -12.13 27.04 -6.36
CA PRO A 25 -10.93 27.41 -5.60
C PRO A 25 -11.12 27.31 -4.08
N ALA A 26 -12.36 27.42 -3.60
CA ALA A 26 -12.67 27.29 -2.17
C ALA A 26 -12.62 25.83 -1.69
N ALA A 27 -12.84 24.86 -2.57
CA ALA A 27 -12.83 23.43 -2.27
C ALA A 27 -11.50 22.77 -2.68
N ALA A 28 -11.04 23.03 -3.90
CA ALA A 28 -9.76 22.62 -4.49
C ALA A 28 -9.37 21.18 -4.14
N PHE A 29 -10.24 20.21 -4.43
CA PHE A 29 -9.96 18.78 -4.27
C PHE A 29 -9.15 18.27 -5.47
N ASP A 30 -7.85 18.50 -5.42
CA ASP A 30 -6.88 18.19 -6.46
C ASP A 30 -6.39 16.73 -6.42
N HIS A 31 -6.38 16.10 -5.24
CA HIS A 31 -5.83 14.77 -5.05
C HIS A 31 -6.91 13.69 -4.83
N ILE A 32 -7.01 12.75 -5.78
CA ILE A 32 -7.77 11.52 -5.58
C ILE A 32 -6.94 10.50 -4.82
N THR A 33 -7.41 10.11 -3.64
CA THR A 33 -6.63 9.25 -2.74
C THR A 33 -6.94 7.78 -2.98
N ASP A 34 -8.22 7.45 -3.14
CA ASP A 34 -8.69 6.08 -3.38
C ASP A 34 -10.13 6.08 -3.93
N ILE A 35 -10.49 5.04 -4.67
CA ILE A 35 -11.88 4.72 -5.01
C ILE A 35 -12.12 3.28 -4.58
N CYS A 36 -12.94 3.11 -3.56
CA CYS A 36 -13.31 1.79 -3.06
C CYS A 36 -14.80 1.53 -3.27
N SER A 37 -15.23 0.30 -3.02
CA SER A 37 -16.61 -0.12 -3.20
C SER A 37 -17.07 -1.04 -2.08
N ALA A 38 -18.37 -1.01 -1.80
CA ALA A 38 -19.01 -1.82 -0.77
C ALA A 38 -20.29 -2.47 -1.32
N ASP A 39 -20.56 -3.69 -0.84
CA ASP A 39 -21.74 -4.48 -1.20
C ASP A 39 -22.68 -4.60 0.02
N TYR A 40 -23.90 -4.06 -0.12
CA TYR A 40 -24.99 -4.09 0.86
C TYR A 40 -26.17 -4.91 0.30
N PRO A 41 -26.15 -6.25 0.43
CA PRO A 41 -27.16 -7.12 -0.21
C PRO A 41 -28.59 -6.94 0.33
N GLU A 42 -28.74 -6.33 1.51
CA GLU A 42 -30.06 -6.06 2.10
C GLU A 42 -30.70 -4.76 1.56
N ASP A 43 -29.94 -3.89 0.89
CA ASP A 43 -30.39 -2.60 0.41
C ASP A 43 -30.84 -2.67 -1.07
N ALA A 44 -31.86 -1.88 -1.44
CA ALA A 44 -32.33 -1.79 -2.84
C ALA A 44 -31.26 -1.21 -3.78
N GLU A 45 -30.49 -0.24 -3.30
CA GLU A 45 -29.27 0.23 -3.95
C GLU A 45 -28.08 -0.53 -3.35
N ARG A 46 -27.89 -1.73 -3.85
CA ARG A 46 -26.96 -2.74 -3.31
C ARG A 46 -25.50 -2.29 -3.31
N PHE A 47 -25.05 -1.66 -4.40
CA PHE A 47 -23.64 -1.31 -4.57
C PHE A 47 -23.37 0.14 -4.18
N GLU A 48 -22.34 0.39 -3.39
CA GLU A 48 -21.88 1.74 -3.03
C GLU A 48 -20.45 1.94 -3.52
N VAL A 49 -20.23 2.99 -4.32
CA VAL A 49 -18.90 3.46 -4.73
C VAL A 49 -18.51 4.64 -3.84
N ILE A 50 -17.33 4.57 -3.27
CA ILE A 50 -16.82 5.51 -2.26
C ILE A 50 -15.57 6.18 -2.83
N TYR A 51 -15.63 7.49 -3.02
CA TYR A 51 -14.52 8.30 -3.49
C TYR A 51 -13.86 9.01 -2.31
N HIS A 52 -12.56 8.79 -2.15
CA HIS A 52 -11.73 9.46 -1.14
C HIS A 52 -10.97 10.61 -1.76
N LEU A 53 -11.39 11.83 -1.45
CA LEU A 53 -10.79 13.04 -1.99
C LEU A 53 -10.03 13.81 -0.91
N LEU A 54 -8.90 14.36 -1.30
CA LEU A 54 -8.03 15.18 -0.46
C LEU A 54 -7.78 16.51 -1.18
N SER A 55 -7.97 17.61 -0.46
CA SER A 55 -7.49 18.92 -0.88
C SER A 55 -6.13 19.16 -0.24
N LEU A 56 -5.07 19.19 -1.05
CA LEU A 56 -3.72 19.52 -0.56
C LEU A 56 -3.60 20.97 -0.07
N PRO A 57 -4.17 21.99 -0.76
CA PRO A 57 -4.11 23.38 -0.31
C PRO A 57 -4.83 23.63 1.01
N HIS A 58 -6.07 23.13 1.15
CA HIS A 58 -6.93 23.42 2.31
C HIS A 58 -6.79 22.41 3.45
N ARG A 59 -6.06 21.33 3.20
CA ARG A 59 -5.81 20.23 4.12
C ARG A 59 -7.07 19.49 4.58
N THR A 60 -8.08 19.44 3.73
CA THR A 60 -9.38 18.83 4.04
C THR A 60 -9.60 17.54 3.27
N ARG A 61 -10.25 16.57 3.92
CA ARG A 61 -10.71 15.33 3.29
C ARG A 61 -12.22 15.29 3.19
N ILE A 62 -12.73 14.79 2.08
CA ILE A 62 -14.15 14.50 1.90
C ILE A 62 -14.31 13.10 1.32
N ARG A 63 -15.38 12.43 1.74
CA ARG A 63 -15.80 11.16 1.19
C ARG A 63 -17.10 11.35 0.43
N LEU A 64 -17.11 11.05 -0.85
CA LEU A 64 -18.33 11.03 -1.65
C LEU A 64 -18.81 9.59 -1.77
N LYS A 65 -20.11 9.38 -1.59
CA LYS A 65 -20.73 8.06 -1.69
C LYS A 65 -21.83 8.10 -2.73
N ALA A 66 -21.69 7.29 -3.77
CA ALA A 66 -22.71 7.09 -4.77
C ALA A 66 -23.19 5.64 -4.72
N ARG A 67 -24.51 5.45 -4.65
CA ARG A 67 -25.09 4.11 -4.66
C ARG A 67 -25.74 3.80 -5.99
N VAL A 68 -25.70 2.53 -6.36
CA VAL A 68 -26.19 2.00 -7.64
C VAL A 68 -26.95 0.70 -7.38
N THR A 69 -27.95 0.43 -8.21
CA THR A 69 -28.77 -0.78 -8.13
C THR A 69 -28.07 -1.99 -8.77
N GLU A 70 -28.55 -3.19 -8.46
CA GLU A 70 -28.01 -4.42 -9.05
C GLU A 70 -28.45 -4.64 -10.50
N ASP A 71 -29.66 -4.16 -10.87
CA ASP A 71 -30.22 -4.32 -12.22
C ASP A 71 -29.41 -3.55 -13.28
N ASP A 72 -28.91 -2.37 -12.91
CA ASP A 72 -28.06 -1.53 -13.76
C ASP A 72 -26.92 -0.94 -12.93
N PRO A 73 -25.84 -1.71 -12.67
CA PRO A 73 -24.71 -1.28 -11.86
C PRO A 73 -23.79 -0.40 -12.69
N THR A 74 -24.29 0.74 -13.17
CA THR A 74 -23.56 1.71 -13.98
C THR A 74 -23.41 3.05 -13.26
N ILE A 75 -22.23 3.67 -13.37
CA ILE A 75 -21.93 5.00 -12.84
C ILE A 75 -21.03 5.76 -13.83
N ALA A 76 -21.11 7.08 -13.87
CA ALA A 76 -20.25 7.86 -14.74
C ALA A 76 -18.81 7.91 -14.21
N SER A 77 -17.85 7.78 -15.13
CA SER A 77 -16.42 7.80 -14.81
C SER A 77 -15.94 9.21 -14.44
N VAL A 78 -15.09 9.32 -13.43
CA VAL A 78 -14.43 10.57 -13.03
C VAL A 78 -13.01 10.70 -13.58
N THR A 79 -12.59 9.83 -14.51
CA THR A 79 -11.26 9.90 -15.16
C THR A 79 -11.00 11.20 -15.92
N GLY A 80 -12.06 11.88 -16.35
CA GLY A 80 -11.96 13.20 -16.98
C GLY A 80 -11.59 14.32 -16.01
N VAL A 81 -11.81 14.13 -14.71
CA VAL A 81 -11.45 15.07 -13.65
C VAL A 81 -10.09 14.70 -13.06
N TRP A 82 -9.92 13.46 -12.58
CA TRP A 82 -8.66 12.96 -12.05
C TRP A 82 -8.13 11.79 -12.89
N LYS A 83 -6.92 11.93 -13.44
CA LYS A 83 -6.29 10.85 -14.24
C LYS A 83 -6.05 9.58 -13.41
N GLY A 84 -5.80 9.72 -12.11
CA GLY A 84 -5.59 8.60 -11.18
C GLY A 84 -6.80 7.67 -11.04
N ALA A 85 -8.02 8.17 -11.29
CA ALA A 85 -9.24 7.37 -11.22
C ALA A 85 -9.23 6.18 -12.20
N ASN A 86 -8.42 6.23 -13.27
CA ASN A 86 -8.38 5.19 -14.29
C ASN A 86 -8.04 3.82 -13.67
N PHE A 87 -7.06 3.79 -12.78
CA PHE A 87 -6.65 2.53 -12.15
C PHE A 87 -7.67 2.04 -11.13
N MET A 88 -8.18 2.95 -10.31
CA MET A 88 -9.07 2.63 -9.19
C MET A 88 -10.47 2.22 -9.67
N GLU A 89 -11.01 2.87 -10.71
CA GLU A 89 -12.30 2.47 -11.32
C GLU A 89 -12.22 1.10 -11.99
N ARG A 90 -11.08 0.76 -12.62
CA ARG A 90 -10.86 -0.58 -13.19
C ARG A 90 -10.83 -1.67 -12.12
N GLU A 91 -10.23 -1.39 -10.96
CA GLU A 91 -10.22 -2.33 -9.83
C GLU A 91 -11.64 -2.58 -9.31
N VAL A 92 -12.44 -1.53 -9.14
CA VAL A 92 -13.85 -1.64 -8.74
C VAL A 92 -14.66 -2.42 -9.79
N TYR A 93 -14.43 -2.16 -11.08
CA TYR A 93 -15.06 -2.92 -12.15
C TYR A 93 -14.68 -4.41 -12.10
N ASP A 94 -13.40 -4.73 -11.92
CA ASP A 94 -12.92 -6.11 -11.94
C ASP A 94 -13.35 -6.91 -10.71
N LEU A 95 -13.39 -6.28 -9.53
CA LEU A 95 -13.69 -6.96 -8.26
C LEU A 95 -15.17 -6.97 -7.90
N MET A 96 -15.94 -5.95 -8.31
CA MET A 96 -17.37 -5.79 -7.98
C MET A 96 -18.30 -5.84 -9.20
N GLY A 97 -17.81 -5.60 -10.41
CA GLY A 97 -18.62 -5.60 -11.63
C GLY A 97 -19.45 -4.34 -11.85
N ILE A 98 -19.08 -3.22 -11.19
CA ILE A 98 -19.70 -1.91 -11.41
C ILE A 98 -19.09 -1.29 -12.67
N ARG A 99 -19.92 -0.95 -13.66
CA ARG A 99 -19.48 -0.44 -14.96
C ARG A 99 -19.39 1.09 -14.95
N PHE A 100 -18.23 1.61 -15.37
CA PHE A 100 -18.01 3.05 -15.46
C PHE A 100 -18.24 3.56 -16.90
N SER A 101 -19.29 4.36 -17.11
CA SER A 101 -19.59 4.93 -18.43
C SER A 101 -18.64 6.09 -18.74
N GLY A 102 -18.00 6.05 -19.92
CA GLY A 102 -17.03 7.06 -20.35
C GLY A 102 -15.58 6.78 -19.94
N HIS A 103 -15.31 5.62 -19.34
CA HIS A 103 -13.95 5.22 -18.95
C HIS A 103 -13.08 4.88 -20.20
N PRO A 104 -11.81 5.32 -20.27
CA PRO A 104 -10.96 5.15 -21.45
C PRO A 104 -10.51 3.69 -21.70
N ASP A 105 -10.32 2.89 -20.65
CA ASP A 105 -9.85 1.49 -20.76
C ASP A 105 -10.45 0.61 -19.64
N LEU A 106 -11.69 0.12 -19.82
CA LEU A 106 -12.39 -0.68 -18.81
C LEU A 106 -12.11 -2.19 -18.96
N ARG A 107 -10.83 -2.56 -19.07
CA ARG A 107 -10.39 -3.96 -19.01
C ARG A 107 -10.15 -4.38 -17.57
N ARG A 108 -10.33 -5.69 -17.30
CA ARG A 108 -9.92 -6.33 -16.04
C ARG A 108 -8.45 -6.07 -15.75
N ILE A 109 -8.07 -6.08 -14.47
CA ILE A 109 -6.76 -5.61 -14.04
C ILE A 109 -6.07 -6.57 -13.06
N LEU A 110 -6.82 -7.24 -12.19
CA LEU A 110 -6.35 -8.23 -11.24
C LEU A 110 -6.75 -9.65 -11.64
N MET A 111 -7.93 -9.81 -12.22
CA MET A 111 -8.45 -11.12 -12.63
C MET A 111 -8.14 -11.42 -14.09
N PRO A 112 -7.93 -12.69 -14.46
CA PRO A 112 -7.83 -13.10 -15.85
C PRO A 112 -9.05 -12.68 -16.67
N GLU A 113 -8.84 -12.39 -17.96
CA GLU A 113 -9.94 -12.05 -18.89
C GLU A 113 -10.98 -13.17 -18.96
N ASP A 114 -10.54 -14.43 -18.94
CA ASP A 114 -11.37 -15.63 -18.99
C ASP A 114 -11.98 -16.02 -17.62
N TYR A 115 -11.96 -15.13 -16.61
CA TYR A 115 -12.51 -15.44 -15.29
C TYR A 115 -14.05 -15.36 -15.29
N ASP A 116 -14.70 -16.51 -15.43
CA ASP A 116 -16.17 -16.63 -15.54
C ASP A 116 -16.88 -16.88 -14.20
N GLU A 117 -16.13 -17.06 -13.10
CA GLU A 117 -16.72 -17.50 -11.82
C GLU A 117 -17.46 -16.39 -11.04
N GLY A 118 -17.39 -15.16 -11.54
CA GLY A 118 -18.06 -13.97 -11.00
C GLY A 118 -17.10 -12.88 -10.53
N TYR A 119 -17.56 -12.09 -9.56
CA TYR A 119 -16.85 -10.93 -9.01
C TYR A 119 -16.45 -11.21 -7.55
N PRO A 120 -15.15 -11.35 -7.24
CA PRO A 120 -14.69 -11.87 -5.93
C PRO A 120 -15.13 -11.06 -4.71
N LEU A 121 -15.32 -9.74 -4.85
CA LEU A 121 -15.61 -8.85 -3.72
C LEU A 121 -17.11 -8.77 -3.38
N ARG A 122 -18.00 -9.29 -4.24
CA ARG A 122 -19.43 -9.40 -3.92
C ARG A 122 -19.66 -10.31 -2.71
N LYS A 123 -20.64 -10.00 -1.86
CA LYS A 123 -21.00 -10.84 -0.70
C LYS A 123 -21.46 -12.23 -1.09
N ASP A 124 -22.05 -12.38 -2.27
CA ASP A 124 -22.50 -13.67 -2.81
C ASP A 124 -21.34 -14.60 -3.20
N PHE A 125 -20.15 -14.03 -3.42
CA PHE A 125 -18.98 -14.82 -3.76
C PHE A 125 -18.46 -15.56 -2.51
N PRO A 126 -18.26 -16.89 -2.57
CA PRO A 126 -17.83 -17.66 -1.41
C PRO A 126 -16.41 -17.27 -0.98
N THR A 127 -16.21 -17.09 0.33
CA THR A 127 -14.90 -16.72 0.90
C THR A 127 -13.81 -17.79 0.66
N GLU A 128 -14.22 -19.06 0.57
CA GLU A 128 -13.32 -20.18 0.26
C GLU A 128 -13.07 -20.36 -1.26
N GLY A 129 -13.68 -19.51 -2.10
CA GLY A 129 -13.69 -19.67 -3.56
C GLY A 129 -14.54 -20.87 -4.01
N LYS A 130 -15.00 -20.84 -5.25
CA LYS A 130 -15.61 -22.03 -5.87
C LYS A 130 -14.44 -22.96 -6.27
N GLY A 131 -14.38 -24.15 -5.69
CA GLY A 131 -13.31 -25.12 -6.01
C GLY A 131 -12.10 -25.08 -5.07
N TRP A 132 -12.30 -24.93 -3.75
CA TRP A 132 -11.28 -25.25 -2.73
C TRP A 132 -10.43 -26.48 -3.13
N ARG A 133 -9.11 -26.43 -2.88
CA ARG A 133 -8.06 -27.39 -3.30
C ARG A 133 -8.38 -28.89 -3.19
N SER A 134 -9.44 -29.28 -2.51
CA SER A 134 -10.00 -30.63 -2.53
C SER A 134 -10.81 -30.99 -3.79
N ARG A 135 -10.95 -30.07 -4.77
CA ARG A 135 -11.70 -30.29 -6.03
C ARG A 135 -10.95 -29.91 -7.31
N PHE A 136 -9.66 -29.56 -7.23
CA PHE A 136 -8.83 -29.44 -8.42
C PHE A 136 -8.21 -30.81 -8.73
N ASP A 137 -8.69 -31.48 -9.79
CA ASP A 137 -8.08 -32.68 -10.37
C ASP A 137 -6.72 -32.38 -11.06
N PHE A 138 -6.21 -31.14 -10.97
CA PHE A 138 -5.14 -30.64 -11.83
C PHE A 138 -3.71 -30.83 -11.27
N LEU A 139 -3.54 -31.21 -10.00
CA LEU A 139 -2.23 -31.66 -9.54
C LEU A 139 -2.17 -33.17 -9.72
N PRO A 140 -1.50 -33.70 -10.77
CA PRO A 140 -1.27 -35.13 -10.85
C PRO A 140 -0.59 -35.55 -9.55
N ARG A 141 -1.09 -36.62 -8.94
CA ARG A 141 -0.35 -37.26 -7.84
C ARG A 141 1.04 -37.58 -8.39
N LEU A 142 2.09 -37.50 -7.57
CA LEU A 142 3.48 -37.70 -8.02
C LEU A 142 3.69 -39.04 -8.78
N ASP A 143 2.74 -39.99 -8.61
CA ASP A 143 2.73 -41.32 -9.19
C ASP A 143 1.91 -41.44 -10.50
N GLU A 144 1.26 -40.36 -10.96
CA GLU A 144 0.48 -40.34 -12.21
C GLU A 144 1.34 -39.88 -13.40
N PRO A 145 1.30 -40.58 -14.54
CA PRO A 145 2.01 -40.15 -15.74
C PRO A 145 1.45 -38.79 -16.18
N ALA A 146 2.33 -37.80 -16.35
CA ALA A 146 1.95 -36.46 -16.79
C ALA A 146 1.12 -36.54 -18.07
N ALA A 147 -0.10 -35.97 -18.03
CA ALA A 147 -0.91 -35.81 -19.23
C ALA A 147 -0.10 -35.00 -20.27
N PRO A 148 -0.20 -35.32 -21.58
CA PRO A 148 0.43 -34.53 -22.62
C PRO A 148 -0.13 -33.10 -22.53
N VAL A 149 0.72 -32.17 -22.13
CA VAL A 149 0.42 -30.74 -22.15
C VAL A 149 0.34 -30.36 -23.63
N GLU A 150 -0.86 -30.03 -24.12
CA GLU A 150 -1.01 -29.34 -25.40
C GLU A 150 -0.33 -27.98 -25.24
N SER A 151 0.91 -27.88 -25.74
CA SER A 151 1.80 -26.74 -25.54
C SER A 151 1.44 -25.52 -26.38
N GLU A 152 0.29 -25.51 -27.04
CA GLU A 152 -0.15 -24.41 -27.88
C GLU A 152 -1.45 -23.82 -27.34
N VAL A 153 -1.32 -22.65 -26.70
CA VAL A 153 -2.46 -21.77 -26.42
C VAL A 153 -3.22 -21.56 -27.74
N PRO A 154 -4.54 -21.86 -27.80
CA PRO A 154 -5.35 -21.69 -29.00
C PRO A 154 -5.21 -20.29 -29.60
N GLU A 155 -5.15 -20.16 -30.92
CA GLU A 155 -5.00 -18.85 -31.59
C GLU A 155 -6.08 -17.84 -31.18
N GLN A 156 -7.27 -18.30 -30.82
CA GLN A 156 -8.36 -17.45 -30.34
C GLN A 156 -8.03 -16.74 -29.00
N GLN A 157 -7.28 -17.37 -28.11
CA GLN A 157 -6.77 -16.72 -26.89
C GLN A 157 -5.59 -15.78 -27.17
N LYS A 158 -4.96 -15.85 -28.36
CA LYS A 158 -3.96 -14.87 -28.81
C LYS A 158 -4.61 -13.61 -29.42
N GLN A 159 -5.85 -13.70 -29.89
CA GLN A 159 -6.55 -12.60 -30.56
C GLN A 159 -6.82 -11.36 -29.69
N PRO A 160 -7.14 -11.43 -28.38
CA PRO A 160 -7.24 -10.21 -27.57
C PRO A 160 -5.89 -9.51 -27.38
N PHE A 161 -4.77 -10.24 -27.46
CA PHE A 161 -3.41 -9.68 -27.34
C PHE A 161 -2.85 -9.10 -28.65
N LEU A 162 -3.45 -9.44 -29.79
CA LEU A 162 -3.25 -8.73 -31.05
C LEU A 162 -4.25 -7.59 -31.10
N ALA A 163 -3.83 -6.39 -30.70
CA ALA A 163 -4.62 -5.19 -30.94
C ALA A 163 -5.07 -5.20 -32.41
N GLN A 164 -6.37 -5.00 -32.64
CA GLN A 164 -6.91 -4.84 -33.99
C GLN A 164 -6.02 -3.86 -34.73
N SER A 165 -5.47 -4.28 -35.86
CA SER A 165 -4.65 -3.44 -36.72
C SER A 165 -5.50 -2.24 -37.14
N VAL A 166 -5.34 -1.12 -36.42
CA VAL A 166 -5.93 0.15 -36.82
C VAL A 166 -5.25 0.51 -38.13
N ALA A 167 -6.00 0.40 -39.22
CA ALA A 167 -5.52 0.80 -40.54
C ALA A 167 -5.34 2.33 -40.55
N SER A 168 -4.12 2.82 -40.34
CA SER A 168 -3.78 4.23 -40.60
C SER A 168 -2.40 4.41 -41.25
N SER A 169 -2.46 4.89 -42.50
CA SER A 169 -1.53 5.82 -43.19
C SER A 169 -0.02 5.54 -43.27
N SER A 170 0.41 5.04 -44.43
CA SER A 170 1.55 5.42 -45.29
C SER A 170 2.98 5.72 -44.79
N HIS A 171 3.36 5.47 -43.54
CA HIS A 171 4.78 5.30 -43.16
C HIS A 171 4.92 4.06 -42.27
N ARG A 172 5.50 2.98 -42.81
CA ARG A 172 5.76 1.74 -42.07
C ARG A 172 6.97 1.93 -41.15
N THR A 173 6.73 2.33 -39.92
CA THR A 173 7.54 1.90 -38.76
C THR A 173 6.96 0.56 -38.30
N GLU A 174 7.73 -0.52 -38.36
CA GLU A 174 7.30 -1.82 -37.82
C GLU A 174 7.36 -1.72 -36.29
N GLU A 175 6.22 -1.52 -35.64
CA GLU A 175 6.12 -1.53 -34.17
C GLU A 175 6.41 -2.94 -33.66
N LEU A 176 7.44 -3.09 -32.83
CA LEU A 176 7.80 -4.36 -32.21
C LEU A 176 7.04 -4.50 -30.89
N LEU A 177 6.23 -5.55 -30.78
CA LEU A 177 5.61 -5.96 -29.52
C LEU A 177 6.57 -6.86 -28.72
N LEU A 178 6.99 -6.39 -27.54
CA LEU A 178 7.87 -7.13 -26.62
C LEU A 178 7.14 -7.42 -25.31
N ASN A 179 7.02 -8.71 -24.96
CA ASN A 179 6.57 -9.13 -23.64
C ASN A 179 7.75 -9.20 -22.67
N MET A 180 7.76 -8.34 -21.65
CA MET A 180 8.73 -8.37 -20.56
C MET A 180 8.09 -9.01 -19.32
N GLY A 181 8.60 -10.17 -18.88
CA GLY A 181 8.05 -10.93 -17.75
C GLY A 181 7.15 -12.10 -18.18
N PRO A 182 6.48 -12.81 -17.25
CA PRO A 182 6.38 -12.51 -15.81
C PRO A 182 7.69 -12.73 -15.04
N GLN A 183 8.54 -13.63 -15.53
CA GLN A 183 9.84 -13.96 -14.94
C GLN A 183 10.95 -13.12 -15.60
N HIS A 184 11.40 -12.08 -14.91
CA HIS A 184 12.55 -11.29 -15.33
C HIS A 184 13.26 -10.71 -14.08
N PRO A 185 14.61 -10.61 -14.03
CA PRO A 185 15.30 -10.08 -12.85
C PRO A 185 14.85 -8.67 -12.44
N ALA A 186 14.61 -7.79 -13.43
CA ALA A 186 14.19 -6.41 -13.20
C ALA A 186 12.71 -6.23 -12.81
N THR A 187 11.87 -7.28 -12.84
CA THR A 187 10.45 -7.18 -12.48
C THR A 187 10.20 -7.41 -10.98
N HIS A 188 11.25 -7.66 -10.18
CA HIS A 188 11.24 -7.77 -8.70
C HIS A 188 9.95 -8.37 -8.12
N GLY A 189 9.66 -9.60 -8.52
CA GLY A 189 8.41 -10.29 -8.21
C GLY A 189 7.83 -10.91 -9.45
N VAL A 190 6.52 -10.77 -9.64
CA VAL A 190 5.81 -11.27 -10.82
C VAL A 190 5.05 -10.10 -11.42
N LEU A 191 5.60 -9.56 -12.50
CA LEU A 191 5.01 -8.47 -13.28
C LEU A 191 5.26 -8.76 -14.74
N ARG A 192 4.22 -8.64 -15.56
CA ARG A 192 4.32 -8.69 -17.02
C ARG A 192 4.04 -7.30 -17.56
N VAL A 193 4.88 -6.82 -18.47
CA VAL A 193 4.69 -5.55 -19.16
C VAL A 193 4.75 -5.80 -20.65
N VAL A 194 3.67 -5.47 -21.35
CA VAL A 194 3.59 -5.51 -22.81
C VAL A 194 4.07 -4.15 -23.33
N LEU A 195 5.20 -4.15 -24.03
CA LEU A 195 5.82 -2.95 -24.58
C LEU A 195 5.60 -2.90 -26.10
N GLU A 196 5.11 -1.78 -26.58
CA GLU A 196 5.10 -1.41 -28.00
C GLU A 196 6.31 -0.51 -28.25
N LEU A 197 7.25 -0.98 -29.07
CA LEU A 197 8.54 -0.35 -29.32
C LEU A 197 8.66 0.16 -30.76
N ASP A 198 9.13 1.39 -30.91
CA ASP A 198 9.65 1.94 -32.17
C ASP A 198 11.18 1.99 -32.06
N GLY A 199 11.83 0.93 -32.52
CA GLY A 199 13.26 0.70 -32.30
C GLY A 199 13.59 0.57 -30.81
N GLU A 200 14.30 1.56 -30.26
CA GLU A 200 14.64 1.63 -28.81
C GLU A 200 13.66 2.48 -28.00
N ARG A 201 12.72 3.18 -28.66
CA ARG A 201 11.77 4.07 -27.99
C ARG A 201 10.51 3.31 -27.61
N ILE A 202 10.12 3.38 -26.34
CA ILE A 202 8.83 2.87 -25.86
C ILE A 202 7.73 3.84 -26.31
N VAL A 203 6.80 3.37 -27.13
CA VAL A 203 5.61 4.12 -27.55
C VAL A 203 4.49 3.94 -26.52
N LYS A 204 4.29 2.70 -26.06
CA LYS A 204 3.27 2.35 -25.07
C LYS A 204 3.75 1.21 -24.18
N ALA A 205 3.38 1.27 -22.91
CA ALA A 205 3.62 0.21 -21.95
C ALA A 205 2.30 -0.14 -21.26
N THR A 206 1.89 -1.40 -21.39
CA THR A 206 0.68 -1.92 -20.74
C THR A 206 1.11 -2.94 -19.68
N PRO A 207 1.11 -2.57 -18.38
CA PRO A 207 1.38 -3.53 -17.31
C PRO A 207 0.18 -4.45 -17.11
N ASP A 208 0.45 -5.75 -17.13
CA ASP A 208 -0.48 -6.83 -16.84
C ASP A 208 -0.24 -7.27 -15.38
N LEU A 209 -1.23 -7.00 -14.53
CA LEU A 209 -1.17 -7.17 -13.07
C LEU A 209 -1.95 -8.43 -12.65
N GLY A 210 -2.08 -8.66 -11.34
CA GLY A 210 -2.96 -9.72 -10.83
C GLY A 210 -2.30 -11.07 -10.54
N TYR A 211 -1.08 -11.32 -11.02
CA TYR A 211 -0.35 -12.58 -10.73
C TYR A 211 -0.14 -12.88 -9.23
N LEU A 212 -0.14 -11.84 -8.39
CA LEU A 212 -0.03 -11.96 -6.92
C LEU A 212 -1.33 -11.56 -6.19
N HIS A 213 -2.44 -11.43 -6.91
CA HIS A 213 -3.73 -11.16 -6.28
C HIS A 213 -4.18 -12.38 -5.47
N ARG A 214 -4.48 -12.16 -4.18
CA ARG A 214 -4.80 -13.22 -3.20
C ARG A 214 -6.16 -13.06 -2.54
N GLY A 215 -6.97 -12.08 -2.97
CA GLY A 215 -8.29 -11.81 -2.38
C GLY A 215 -8.24 -11.48 -0.87
N VAL A 216 -7.20 -10.78 -0.39
CA VAL A 216 -7.03 -10.50 1.05
C VAL A 216 -8.20 -9.69 1.62
N GLU A 217 -8.76 -8.77 0.84
CA GLU A 217 -9.93 -7.97 1.22
C GLU A 217 -11.16 -8.85 1.44
N LYS A 218 -11.39 -9.82 0.55
CA LYS A 218 -12.48 -10.78 0.70
C LYS A 218 -12.29 -11.69 1.92
N LEU A 219 -11.04 -12.14 2.17
CA LEU A 219 -10.71 -12.90 3.37
C LEU A 219 -10.96 -12.08 4.65
N ALA A 220 -10.73 -10.77 4.61
CA ALA A 220 -10.95 -9.89 5.76
C ALA A 220 -12.43 -9.83 6.20
N GLU A 221 -13.38 -10.06 5.29
CA GLU A 221 -14.82 -10.07 5.62
C GLU A 221 -15.21 -11.24 6.53
N GLY A 222 -14.51 -12.37 6.42
CA GLY A 222 -14.80 -13.59 7.19
C GLY A 222 -13.99 -13.74 8.48
N LEU A 223 -13.01 -12.87 8.70
CA LEU A 223 -12.08 -12.94 9.83
C LEU A 223 -12.39 -11.89 10.89
N ALA A 224 -12.05 -12.20 12.15
CA ALA A 224 -12.11 -11.20 13.21
C ALA A 224 -10.99 -10.15 13.05
N TYR A 225 -11.20 -8.94 13.60
CA TYR A 225 -10.24 -7.82 13.51
C TYR A 225 -8.82 -8.14 13.99
N MET A 226 -8.66 -9.05 14.96
CA MET A 226 -7.32 -9.48 15.39
C MET A 226 -6.69 -10.51 14.46
N GLN A 227 -7.51 -11.33 13.78
CA GLN A 227 -7.04 -12.42 12.92
C GLN A 227 -6.51 -11.92 11.57
N ILE A 228 -6.89 -10.70 11.15
CA ILE A 228 -6.43 -10.12 9.89
C ILE A 228 -5.06 -9.43 9.98
N ILE A 229 -4.57 -9.10 11.18
CA ILE A 229 -3.26 -8.43 11.37
C ILE A 229 -2.10 -9.20 10.67
N PRO A 230 -1.99 -10.53 10.73
CA PRO A 230 -0.96 -11.26 9.99
C PRO A 230 -1.08 -11.19 8.46
N HIS A 231 -2.24 -10.83 7.91
CA HIS A 231 -2.42 -10.61 6.48
C HIS A 231 -1.94 -9.22 6.06
N THR A 232 -2.11 -8.20 6.91
CA THR A 232 -1.64 -6.84 6.61
C THR A 232 -0.11 -6.77 6.51
N ASP A 233 0.60 -7.58 7.30
CA ASP A 233 2.06 -7.81 7.18
C ASP A 233 2.50 -8.31 5.80
N ARG A 234 1.62 -9.00 5.07
CA ARG A 234 1.93 -9.68 3.81
C ARG A 234 1.57 -8.87 2.58
N LEU A 235 0.92 -7.71 2.74
CA LEU A 235 0.59 -6.80 1.64
C LEU A 235 1.87 -6.17 1.09
N ASP A 236 2.64 -5.51 1.95
CA ASP A 236 4.02 -5.12 1.70
C ASP A 236 4.95 -5.95 2.59
N TYR A 237 5.47 -7.02 2.01
CA TYR A 237 6.34 -7.97 2.73
C TYR A 237 7.69 -7.36 3.16
N ILE A 238 8.05 -6.19 2.64
CA ILE A 238 9.26 -5.47 3.04
C ILE A 238 8.96 -4.57 4.23
N CYS A 239 7.85 -3.83 4.18
CA CYS A 239 7.44 -2.84 5.19
C CYS A 239 6.24 -3.31 6.03
N SER A 240 6.35 -4.50 6.62
CA SER A 240 5.25 -5.18 7.31
C SER A 240 4.75 -4.42 8.54
N MET A 241 5.67 -3.89 9.37
CA MET A 241 5.34 -3.08 10.55
C MET A 241 4.47 -1.86 10.25
N THR A 242 4.81 -1.10 9.20
CA THR A 242 4.08 0.14 8.85
C THR A 242 2.68 -0.16 8.31
N ASN A 243 2.51 -1.29 7.61
CA ASN A 243 1.20 -1.72 7.12
C ASN A 243 0.29 -2.18 8.26
N ASN A 244 0.82 -2.98 9.19
CA ASN A 244 0.08 -3.34 10.39
C ASN A 244 -0.32 -2.10 11.18
N TYR A 245 0.58 -1.13 11.28
CA TYR A 245 0.29 0.12 11.95
C TYR A 245 -0.86 0.89 11.29
N ALA A 246 -0.91 0.97 9.95
CA ALA A 246 -2.02 1.58 9.21
C ALA A 246 -3.38 0.95 9.58
N TYR A 247 -3.43 -0.38 9.58
CA TYR A 247 -4.64 -1.14 9.92
C TYR A 247 -5.05 -0.94 11.37
N VAL A 248 -4.11 -1.10 12.31
CA VAL A 248 -4.36 -0.94 13.75
C VAL A 248 -4.84 0.48 14.06
N ARG A 249 -4.22 1.50 13.47
CA ARG A 249 -4.63 2.90 13.64
C ARG A 249 -6.05 3.15 13.11
N ALA A 250 -6.43 2.55 11.99
CA ALA A 250 -7.79 2.64 11.47
C ALA A 250 -8.81 2.04 12.45
N VAL A 251 -8.52 0.87 13.00
CA VAL A 251 -9.40 0.20 13.98
C VAL A 251 -9.48 0.99 15.30
N GLU A 252 -8.36 1.53 15.78
CA GLU A 252 -8.30 2.36 16.99
C GLU A 252 -9.09 3.67 16.84
N LYS A 253 -8.99 4.32 15.68
CA LYS A 253 -9.79 5.51 15.33
C LYS A 253 -11.28 5.20 15.27
N LEU A 254 -11.65 4.02 14.76
CA LEU A 254 -13.03 3.58 14.70
C LEU A 254 -13.63 3.31 16.10
N LEU A 255 -12.82 2.74 17.00
CA LEU A 255 -13.20 2.44 18.38
C LEU A 255 -13.11 3.67 19.31
N GLY A 256 -12.33 4.69 18.94
CA GLY A 256 -12.07 5.87 19.77
C GLY A 256 -11.18 5.58 20.97
N ILE A 257 -10.22 4.65 20.84
CA ILE A 257 -9.30 4.27 21.93
C ILE A 257 -8.13 5.27 21.99
N GLN A 258 -7.81 5.73 23.19
CA GLN A 258 -6.60 6.50 23.45
C GLN A 258 -5.44 5.56 23.81
N ILE A 259 -4.35 5.66 23.06
CA ILE A 259 -3.16 4.83 23.22
C ILE A 259 -2.23 5.48 24.25
N PRO A 260 -1.60 4.72 25.17
CA PRO A 260 -0.62 5.28 26.12
C PRO A 260 0.56 5.96 25.42
N GLU A 261 1.11 7.01 26.02
CA GLU A 261 2.21 7.79 25.42
C GLU A 261 3.45 6.93 25.14
N ARG A 262 3.83 6.03 26.05
CA ARG A 262 4.98 5.13 25.83
C ARG A 262 4.79 4.27 24.58
N ALA A 263 3.60 3.72 24.39
CA ALA A 263 3.29 2.92 23.20
C ALA A 263 3.39 3.77 21.93
N GLN A 264 2.95 5.02 21.94
CA GLN A 264 3.10 5.93 20.80
C GLN A 264 4.56 6.15 20.39
N TYR A 265 5.47 6.35 21.36
CA TYR A 265 6.91 6.47 21.09
C TYR A 265 7.52 5.18 20.53
N ILE A 266 7.17 4.02 21.11
CA ILE A 266 7.64 2.70 20.63
C ILE A 266 7.20 2.47 19.19
N ARG A 267 5.93 2.77 18.89
CA ARG A 267 5.36 2.65 17.53
C ARG A 267 6.09 3.57 16.54
N ALA A 268 6.33 4.83 16.91
CA ALA A 268 7.09 5.76 16.06
C ALA A 268 8.53 5.25 15.78
N ILE A 269 9.22 4.72 16.80
CA ILE A 269 10.57 4.16 16.65
C ILE A 269 10.56 2.97 15.68
N VAL A 270 9.66 2.00 15.88
CA VAL A 270 9.58 0.80 15.04
C VAL A 270 9.17 1.16 13.61
N ALA A 271 8.28 2.13 13.42
CA ALA A 271 7.90 2.63 12.10
C ALA A 271 9.09 3.27 11.36
N GLU A 272 9.91 4.08 12.03
CA GLU A 272 11.10 4.68 11.42
C GLU A 272 12.23 3.65 11.19
N MET A 273 12.38 2.64 12.04
CA MET A 273 13.28 1.51 11.77
C MET A 273 12.85 0.77 10.49
N GLN A 274 11.54 0.52 10.34
CA GLN A 274 10.99 -0.11 9.15
C GLN A 274 11.20 0.76 7.91
N ARG A 275 11.13 2.10 8.07
CA ARG A 275 11.43 3.06 7.00
C ARG A 275 12.86 2.95 6.50
N ILE A 276 13.83 2.87 7.41
CA ILE A 276 15.23 2.63 7.05
C ILE A 276 15.37 1.29 6.30
N ILE A 277 14.75 0.20 6.78
CA ILE A 277 14.78 -1.11 6.09
C ILE A 277 14.21 -1.00 4.66
N GLY A 278 13.07 -0.32 4.50
CA GLY A 278 12.41 -0.14 3.21
C GLY A 278 13.27 0.62 2.21
N HIS A 279 13.90 1.73 2.65
CA HIS A 279 14.79 2.51 1.80
C HIS A 279 16.10 1.78 1.48
N LEU A 280 16.69 1.04 2.42
CA LEU A 280 17.89 0.22 2.17
C LEU A 280 17.60 -0.86 1.11
N PHE A 281 16.46 -1.55 1.21
CA PHE A 281 16.08 -2.55 0.22
C PHE A 281 15.89 -1.92 -1.16
N TRP A 282 15.12 -0.82 -1.24
CA TRP A 282 14.90 -0.09 -2.50
C TRP A 282 16.22 0.40 -3.12
N LEU A 283 17.13 0.96 -2.31
CA LEU A 283 18.42 1.44 -2.77
C LEU A 283 19.27 0.29 -3.33
N GLY A 284 19.31 -0.83 -2.61
CA GLY A 284 20.04 -2.02 -3.03
C GLY A 284 19.52 -2.58 -4.35
N THR A 285 18.20 -2.75 -4.52
CA THR A 285 17.62 -3.30 -5.75
C THR A 285 17.74 -2.34 -6.93
N GLN A 286 17.47 -1.05 -6.74
CA GLN A 286 17.62 -0.07 -7.81
C GLN A 286 19.08 0.07 -8.26
N ALA A 287 20.03 0.02 -7.33
CA ALA A 287 21.45 0.00 -7.66
C ALA A 287 21.81 -1.26 -8.47
N LEU A 288 21.31 -2.43 -8.06
CA LEU A 288 21.53 -3.70 -8.75
C LEU A 288 20.99 -3.69 -10.18
N ASP A 289 19.78 -3.17 -10.40
CA ASP A 289 19.15 -3.11 -11.73
C ASP A 289 19.89 -2.19 -12.70
N ILE A 290 20.51 -1.12 -12.18
CA ILE A 290 21.35 -0.22 -12.97
C ILE A 290 22.74 -0.85 -13.23
N GLY A 291 23.17 -1.80 -12.39
CA GLY A 291 24.39 -2.59 -12.53
C GLY A 291 25.39 -2.45 -11.37
N ALA A 292 25.09 -1.66 -10.33
CA ALA A 292 25.94 -1.43 -9.17
C ALA A 292 25.74 -2.51 -8.08
N MET A 293 26.38 -3.67 -8.27
CA MET A 293 26.22 -4.84 -7.39
C MET A 293 26.76 -4.64 -5.96
N THR A 294 27.80 -3.82 -5.77
CA THR A 294 28.43 -3.63 -4.44
C THR A 294 27.49 -2.99 -3.42
N VAL A 295 26.69 -2.00 -3.84
CA VAL A 295 25.74 -1.30 -2.96
C VAL A 295 24.68 -2.24 -2.43
N PHE A 296 24.25 -3.22 -3.24
CA PHE A 296 23.30 -4.24 -2.83
C PHE A 296 23.81 -5.03 -1.61
N PHE A 297 25.06 -5.50 -1.64
CA PHE A 297 25.63 -6.24 -0.51
C PHE A 297 25.83 -5.39 0.73
N TRP A 298 26.22 -4.12 0.56
CA TRP A 298 26.35 -3.21 1.69
C TRP A 298 24.97 -2.97 2.31
N THR A 299 24.01 -2.40 1.59
CA THR A 299 22.66 -2.14 2.12
C THR A 299 22.01 -3.35 2.81
N PHE A 300 22.23 -4.57 2.32
CA PHE A 300 21.76 -5.79 2.97
C PHE A 300 22.48 -6.10 4.30
N ARG A 301 23.76 -5.81 4.45
CA ARG A 301 24.49 -5.91 5.73
C ARG A 301 23.84 -5.04 6.80
N GLU A 302 23.56 -3.77 6.50
CA GLU A 302 22.89 -2.87 7.44
C GLU A 302 21.44 -3.30 7.70
N ARG A 303 20.73 -3.78 6.68
CA ARG A 303 19.38 -4.33 6.82
C ARG A 303 19.34 -5.53 7.76
N GLU A 304 20.31 -6.43 7.69
CA GLU A 304 20.40 -7.61 8.55
C GLU A 304 20.54 -7.24 10.04
N VAL A 305 21.27 -6.17 10.37
CA VAL A 305 21.39 -5.67 11.75
C VAL A 305 20.02 -5.21 12.28
N LEU A 306 19.24 -4.51 11.46
CA LEU A 306 17.88 -4.09 11.82
C LEU A 306 16.92 -5.28 11.96
N LEU A 307 17.06 -6.30 11.12
CA LEU A 307 16.24 -7.52 11.20
C LEU A 307 16.55 -8.37 12.44
N ASP A 308 17.81 -8.44 12.89
CA ASP A 308 18.19 -9.09 14.17
C ASP A 308 17.51 -8.38 15.36
N MET A 309 17.40 -7.05 15.30
CA MET A 309 16.69 -6.27 16.31
C MET A 309 15.17 -6.56 16.30
N PHE A 310 14.57 -6.74 15.13
CA PHE A 310 13.18 -7.17 15.02
C PHE A 310 12.94 -8.60 15.51
N GLU A 311 13.86 -9.52 15.23
CA GLU A 311 13.81 -10.89 15.76
C GLU A 311 13.80 -10.89 17.29
N LYS A 312 14.64 -10.06 17.92
CA LYS A 312 14.63 -9.91 19.38
C LYS A 312 13.37 -9.26 19.93
N LEU A 313 12.70 -8.41 19.14
CA LEU A 313 11.50 -7.71 19.56
C LEU A 313 10.24 -8.59 19.50
N CYS A 314 10.04 -9.32 18.40
CA CYS A 314 8.80 -10.07 18.16
C CYS A 314 9.01 -11.57 17.85
N GLY A 315 10.24 -12.07 17.82
CA GLY A 315 10.57 -13.47 17.53
C GLY A 315 10.50 -13.85 16.04
N ALA A 316 10.34 -12.88 15.14
CA ALA A 316 10.25 -13.09 13.70
C ALA A 316 11.06 -12.03 12.94
N ARG A 317 11.39 -12.31 11.67
CA ARG A 317 12.23 -11.43 10.84
C ARG A 317 11.51 -10.70 9.70
N LEU A 318 10.38 -11.23 9.23
CA LEU A 318 9.65 -10.65 8.08
C LEU A 318 8.17 -10.44 8.41
N THR A 319 7.50 -11.49 8.87
CA THR A 319 6.11 -11.43 9.35
C THR A 319 6.10 -11.14 10.84
N LEU A 320 6.12 -9.86 11.20
CA LEU A 320 6.50 -9.40 12.52
C LEU A 320 5.32 -9.36 13.50
N ASN A 321 4.11 -9.06 13.03
CA ASN A 321 2.87 -9.10 13.80
C ASN A 321 2.96 -8.50 15.23
N TYR A 322 3.67 -7.38 15.35
CA TYR A 322 4.03 -6.76 16.62
C TYR A 322 3.03 -5.69 17.10
N TYR A 323 2.44 -4.95 16.14
CA TYR A 323 1.38 -4.00 16.46
C TYR A 323 0.12 -4.76 16.84
N ARG A 324 -0.50 -4.33 17.95
CA ARG A 324 -1.76 -4.85 18.44
C ARG A 324 -2.75 -3.72 18.56
N ILE A 325 -4.03 -4.05 18.39
CA ILE A 325 -5.12 -3.09 18.62
C ILE A 325 -5.07 -2.67 20.09
N GLY A 326 -4.86 -1.38 20.35
CA GLY A 326 -4.72 -0.81 21.68
C GLY A 326 -3.28 -0.64 22.17
N GLY A 327 -2.26 -0.99 21.38
CA GLY A 327 -0.87 -0.75 21.75
C GLY A 327 0.16 -1.59 21.00
N VAL A 328 1.07 -2.20 21.74
CA VAL A 328 2.16 -3.04 21.20
C VAL A 328 2.24 -4.34 22.00
N ASP A 329 2.72 -5.40 21.35
CA ASP A 329 2.74 -6.75 21.93
C ASP A 329 3.74 -6.90 23.09
N SER A 330 4.96 -6.38 22.90
CA SER A 330 6.07 -6.51 23.85
C SER A 330 6.84 -5.19 24.00
N ASP A 331 7.37 -4.90 25.20
CA ASP A 331 8.17 -3.69 25.47
C ASP A 331 9.64 -3.86 25.03
N PHE A 332 10.37 -2.76 24.91
CA PHE A 332 11.80 -2.78 24.59
C PHE A 332 12.64 -3.30 25.76
N THR A 333 13.56 -4.22 25.46
CA THR A 333 14.56 -4.67 26.42
C THR A 333 15.74 -3.70 26.47
N PRO A 334 16.45 -3.58 27.62
CA PRO A 334 17.64 -2.72 27.70
C PRO A 334 18.75 -3.09 26.69
N ASP A 335 18.89 -4.38 26.36
CA ASP A 335 19.82 -4.84 25.29
C ASP A 335 19.42 -4.29 23.91
N LEU A 336 18.12 -4.26 23.60
CA LEU A 336 17.64 -3.72 22.34
C LEU A 336 17.95 -2.22 22.24
N VAL A 337 17.74 -1.46 23.33
CA VAL A 337 18.05 -0.03 23.36
C VAL A 337 19.54 0.24 23.17
N SER A 338 20.42 -0.56 23.78
CA SER A 338 21.87 -0.40 23.58
C SER A 338 22.30 -0.69 22.13
N ARG A 339 21.73 -1.72 21.51
CA ARG A 339 21.96 -2.07 20.10
C ARG A 339 21.46 -1.01 19.14
N MET A 340 20.27 -0.45 19.40
CA MET A 340 19.73 0.67 18.62
C MET A 340 20.66 1.88 18.68
N ASN A 341 21.16 2.25 19.87
CA ASN A 341 22.12 3.35 20.00
C ASN A 341 23.41 3.08 19.21
N ALA A 342 23.99 1.87 19.33
CA ALA A 342 25.17 1.49 18.56
C ALA A 342 24.95 1.53 17.04
N PHE A 343 23.75 1.14 16.57
CA PHE A 343 23.37 1.27 15.17
C PHE A 343 23.27 2.75 14.75
N LEU A 344 22.62 3.59 15.54
CA LEU A 344 22.46 5.03 15.25
C LEU A 344 23.80 5.79 15.25
N ASP A 345 24.81 5.31 15.96
CA ASP A 345 26.15 5.90 15.95
C ASP A 345 26.93 5.53 14.67
N THR A 346 26.73 4.31 14.15
CA THR A 346 27.45 3.80 12.97
C THR A 346 26.75 4.11 11.64
N PHE A 347 25.43 4.23 11.64
CA PHE A 347 24.62 4.35 10.43
C PHE A 347 24.89 5.62 9.58
N PRO A 348 25.13 6.82 10.15
CA PRO A 348 25.44 8.01 9.36
C PRO A 348 26.70 7.85 8.49
N ASP A 349 27.73 7.17 9.01
CA ASP A 349 28.95 6.88 8.25
C ASP A 349 28.66 5.92 7.09
N ARG A 350 27.76 4.96 7.27
CA ARG A 350 27.33 4.03 6.20
C ARG A 350 26.57 4.74 5.08
N ILE A 351 25.66 5.66 5.44
CA ILE A 351 24.96 6.48 4.44
C ILE A 351 25.97 7.26 3.61
N ARG A 352 26.98 7.85 4.26
CA ARG A 352 28.03 8.61 3.58
C ARG A 352 28.84 7.72 2.61
N GLU A 353 29.16 6.49 2.99
CA GLU A 353 29.80 5.52 2.09
C GLU A 353 28.97 5.28 0.81
N TYR A 354 27.63 5.24 0.93
CA TYR A 354 26.74 5.08 -0.23
C TYR A 354 26.69 6.33 -1.12
N ASP A 355 26.62 7.52 -0.50
CA ASP A 355 26.62 8.79 -1.24
C ASP A 355 27.93 8.98 -2.00
N GLU A 356 29.08 8.69 -1.38
CA GLU A 356 30.38 8.83 -2.00
C GLU A 356 30.47 7.98 -3.28
N LEU A 357 29.91 6.77 -3.26
CA LEU A 357 29.88 5.85 -4.40
C LEU A 357 28.86 6.23 -5.49
N LEU A 358 27.67 6.71 -5.12
CA LEU A 358 26.56 6.93 -6.06
C LEU A 358 26.36 8.38 -6.46
N GLN A 359 26.40 9.31 -5.49
CA GLN A 359 26.04 10.71 -5.71
C GLN A 359 26.98 11.40 -6.69
N SER A 360 28.28 11.10 -6.62
CA SER A 360 29.32 11.68 -7.47
C SER A 360 29.54 10.92 -8.78
N ASN A 361 28.93 9.73 -8.92
CA ASN A 361 29.20 8.83 -10.03
C ASN A 361 28.52 9.30 -11.31
N ARG A 362 29.34 9.54 -12.35
CA ARG A 362 28.87 9.97 -13.67
C ARG A 362 27.89 9.00 -14.30
N ILE A 363 28.07 7.68 -14.11
CA ILE A 363 27.19 6.65 -14.67
C ILE A 363 25.82 6.73 -13.98
N TRP A 364 25.81 6.87 -12.66
CA TRP A 364 24.57 7.00 -11.89
C TRP A 364 23.77 8.24 -12.31
N ILE A 365 24.43 9.39 -12.36
CA ILE A 365 23.81 10.65 -12.79
C ILE A 365 23.29 10.53 -14.22
N ALA A 366 24.06 9.97 -15.15
CA ALA A 366 23.64 9.79 -16.54
C ALA A 366 22.41 8.88 -16.70
N ARG A 367 22.21 7.91 -15.79
CA ARG A 367 21.09 6.96 -15.84
C ARG A 367 19.85 7.38 -15.05
N THR A 368 19.97 8.37 -14.18
CA THR A 368 18.89 8.78 -13.25
C THR A 368 18.41 10.22 -13.48
N LYS A 369 19.32 11.11 -13.88
CA LYS A 369 19.00 12.52 -14.12
C LYS A 369 18.18 12.66 -15.39
N ASN A 370 17.10 13.44 -15.34
CA ASN A 370 16.14 13.64 -16.43
C ASN A 370 15.44 12.36 -16.94
N VAL A 371 15.43 11.27 -16.15
CA VAL A 371 14.71 10.04 -16.48
C VAL A 371 13.40 9.98 -15.72
N ALA A 372 12.31 9.66 -16.44
CA ALA A 372 10.94 9.53 -15.91
C ALA A 372 10.48 10.77 -15.13
N VAL A 373 10.65 11.96 -15.72
CA VAL A 373 10.26 13.23 -15.11
C VAL A 373 8.73 13.29 -14.98
N ILE A 374 8.25 13.58 -13.77
CA ILE A 374 6.82 13.76 -13.46
C ILE A 374 6.64 15.17 -12.91
N SER A 375 5.77 15.97 -13.56
CA SER A 375 5.43 17.32 -13.09
C SER A 375 4.67 17.26 -11.75
N GLY A 376 4.75 18.33 -10.94
CA GLY A 376 4.00 18.38 -9.67
C GLY A 376 2.49 18.28 -9.87
N GLU A 377 1.96 18.94 -10.90
CA GLU A 377 0.53 18.89 -11.25
C GLU A 377 0.09 17.49 -11.69
N ASP A 378 0.87 16.83 -12.56
CA ASP A 378 0.56 15.46 -12.95
C ASP A 378 0.66 14.49 -11.76
N ALA A 379 1.65 14.65 -10.88
CA ALA A 379 1.79 13.79 -9.71
C ALA A 379 0.54 13.84 -8.81
N ILE A 380 -0.03 15.04 -8.60
CA ILE A 380 -1.27 15.23 -7.84
C ILE A 380 -2.46 14.63 -8.58
N ASN A 381 -2.58 14.88 -9.89
CA ASN A 381 -3.67 14.37 -10.73
C ASN A 381 -3.70 12.84 -10.83
N PHE A 382 -2.55 12.18 -10.76
CA PHE A 382 -2.43 10.73 -10.73
C PHE A 382 -2.64 10.13 -9.33
N GLY A 383 -2.76 10.94 -8.27
CA GLY A 383 -2.89 10.47 -6.89
C GLY A 383 -1.61 9.85 -6.34
N LEU A 384 -0.43 10.28 -6.84
CA LEU A 384 0.86 9.76 -6.37
C LEU A 384 1.19 10.33 -4.99
N THR A 385 1.75 9.49 -4.11
CA THR A 385 2.14 9.90 -2.75
C THR A 385 3.62 9.63 -2.45
N GLY A 386 4.07 10.02 -1.26
CA GLY A 386 5.39 9.68 -0.75
C GLY A 386 6.58 10.31 -1.48
N PRO A 387 7.70 9.57 -1.61
CA PRO A 387 8.92 10.08 -2.25
C PRO A 387 8.72 10.47 -3.72
N VAL A 388 7.71 9.92 -4.41
CA VAL A 388 7.42 10.27 -5.80
C VAL A 388 6.83 11.67 -5.88
N LEU A 389 5.83 11.97 -5.03
CA LEU A 389 5.20 13.30 -4.95
C LEU A 389 6.20 14.35 -4.45
N ARG A 390 6.98 14.02 -3.40
CA ARG A 390 8.03 14.90 -2.87
C ARG A 390 9.14 15.16 -3.87
N GLY A 391 9.52 14.17 -4.67
CA GLY A 391 10.51 14.33 -5.74
C GLY A 391 10.08 15.34 -6.81
N SER A 392 8.78 15.43 -7.10
CA SER A 392 8.18 16.37 -8.06
C SER A 392 7.99 17.80 -7.53
N GLY A 393 8.44 18.10 -6.31
CA GLY A 393 8.40 19.45 -5.74
C GLY A 393 7.18 19.76 -4.86
N VAL A 394 6.32 18.77 -4.59
CA VAL A 394 5.13 18.95 -3.75
C VAL A 394 5.47 18.55 -2.30
N ALA A 395 5.38 19.51 -1.38
CA ALA A 395 5.68 19.31 0.04
C ALA A 395 4.50 18.66 0.78
N TYR A 396 4.31 17.35 0.55
CA TYR A 396 3.29 16.55 1.22
C TYR A 396 3.91 15.36 1.98
N ASP A 397 3.54 15.23 3.26
CA ASP A 397 3.87 14.09 4.11
C ASP A 397 2.77 13.95 5.17
N VAL A 398 2.18 12.76 5.28
CA VAL A 398 1.05 12.53 6.20
C VAL A 398 1.46 12.78 7.66
N ARG A 399 2.72 12.52 8.04
CA ARG A 399 3.21 12.69 9.42
C ARG A 399 3.26 14.14 9.88
N LYS A 400 3.41 15.11 8.96
CA LYS A 400 3.31 16.55 9.27
C LYS A 400 1.90 17.10 9.04
N PHE A 401 1.21 16.56 8.05
CA PHE A 401 -0.12 17.04 7.64
C PHE A 401 -1.20 16.63 8.64
N GLU A 402 -1.22 15.35 9.01
CA GLU A 402 -2.08 14.77 10.05
C GLU A 402 -1.18 14.01 11.04
N PRO A 403 -0.47 14.72 11.94
CA PRO A 403 0.42 14.08 12.89
C PRO A 403 -0.30 13.01 13.71
N TYR A 404 0.37 11.88 13.88
CA TYR A 404 -0.11 10.74 14.66
C TYR A 404 0.96 10.28 15.63
N ASP A 405 0.54 9.56 16.68
CA ASP A 405 1.41 9.11 17.78
C ASP A 405 2.34 10.23 18.27
N ALA A 406 3.66 10.03 18.24
CA ALA A 406 4.66 10.97 18.75
C ALA A 406 5.31 11.83 17.66
N TYR A 407 4.80 11.84 16.42
CA TYR A 407 5.41 12.60 15.32
C TYR A 407 5.28 14.13 15.47
N ASP A 408 4.34 14.58 16.29
CA ASP A 408 4.13 15.98 16.70
C ASP A 408 5.18 16.47 17.71
N LYS A 409 5.71 15.57 18.55
CA LYS A 409 6.70 15.87 19.60
C LYS A 409 8.15 15.87 19.11
N VAL A 410 8.41 15.41 17.88
CA VAL A 410 9.76 15.29 17.30
C VAL A 410 10.04 16.33 16.22
N GLU A 411 11.29 16.82 16.20
CA GLU A 411 11.76 17.81 15.24
C GLU A 411 12.48 17.15 14.07
N TRP A 412 11.94 17.33 12.86
CA TRP A 412 12.48 16.81 11.61
C TRP A 412 11.94 17.61 10.42
N GLU A 413 12.63 17.48 9.29
CA GLU A 413 12.34 18.20 8.05
C GLU A 413 11.93 17.24 6.93
N VAL A 414 10.99 17.68 6.09
CA VAL A 414 10.52 16.90 4.93
C VAL A 414 11.40 17.24 3.72
N PRO A 415 12.16 16.28 3.15
CA PRO A 415 12.95 16.54 1.95
C PRO A 415 12.04 16.68 0.72
N VAL A 416 12.31 17.69 -0.11
CA VAL A 416 11.54 17.99 -1.33
C VAL A 416 12.49 18.14 -2.50
N GLY A 417 12.21 17.43 -3.60
CA GLY A 417 12.92 17.53 -4.87
C GLY A 417 12.53 18.77 -5.68
N LYS A 418 13.16 19.00 -6.83
CA LYS A 418 12.90 20.21 -7.65
C LYS A 418 12.45 19.89 -9.06
N ASN A 419 13.03 18.85 -9.66
CA ASN A 419 12.89 18.53 -11.07
C ASN A 419 11.88 17.40 -11.32
N GLY A 420 11.56 16.57 -10.32
CA GLY A 420 10.66 15.42 -10.48
C GLY A 420 11.28 14.21 -11.19
N ASP A 421 12.60 14.20 -11.35
CA ASP A 421 13.33 13.11 -11.98
C ASP A 421 13.62 11.95 -11.01
N THR A 422 14.12 10.84 -11.55
CA THR A 422 14.46 9.66 -10.76
C THR A 422 15.60 9.95 -9.76
N TYR A 423 16.50 10.89 -10.08
CA TYR A 423 17.59 11.30 -9.20
C TYR A 423 17.08 12.06 -7.96
N ASP A 424 16.15 12.99 -8.12
CA ASP A 424 15.54 13.72 -7.00
C ASP A 424 14.79 12.78 -6.07
N ARG A 425 14.09 11.76 -6.60
CA ARG A 425 13.46 10.71 -5.77
C ARG A 425 14.49 9.87 -5.01
N TYR A 426 15.66 9.63 -5.60
CA TYR A 426 16.76 8.97 -4.90
C TYR A 426 17.29 9.85 -3.76
N TRP A 427 17.50 11.13 -4.03
CA TRP A 427 17.97 12.08 -3.03
C TRP A 427 16.99 12.22 -1.86
N VAL A 428 15.68 12.31 -2.14
CA VAL A 428 14.62 12.34 -1.11
C VAL A 428 14.71 11.12 -0.19
N ARG A 429 14.83 9.90 -0.73
CA ARG A 429 14.93 8.67 0.08
C ARG A 429 16.21 8.60 0.91
N MET A 430 17.34 9.07 0.36
CA MET A 430 18.60 9.16 1.12
C MET A 430 18.47 10.12 2.30
N GLU A 431 17.85 11.28 2.09
CA GLU A 431 17.61 12.25 3.16
C GLU A 431 16.58 11.75 4.17
N GLU A 432 15.54 11.03 3.73
CA GLU A 432 14.58 10.37 4.62
C GLU A 432 15.27 9.38 5.56
N MET A 433 16.29 8.63 5.13
CA MET A 433 17.06 7.76 6.03
C MET A 433 17.81 8.56 7.11
N ARG A 434 18.36 9.73 6.76
CA ARG A 434 19.02 10.62 7.74
C ARG A 434 18.00 11.17 8.73
N GLN A 435 16.86 11.66 8.25
CA GLN A 435 15.78 12.18 9.11
C GLN A 435 15.19 11.08 9.99
N SER A 436 15.04 9.85 9.48
CA SER A 436 14.57 8.69 10.26
C SER A 436 15.51 8.41 11.44
N SER A 437 16.83 8.40 11.22
CA SER A 437 17.80 8.19 12.29
C SER A 437 17.79 9.32 13.34
N ARG A 438 17.56 10.57 12.90
CA ARG A 438 17.34 11.73 13.79
C ARG A 438 16.07 11.57 14.64
N ILE A 439 14.97 11.11 14.04
CA ILE A 439 13.70 10.88 14.76
C ILE A 439 13.88 9.78 15.81
N ILE A 440 14.47 8.65 15.45
CA ILE A 440 14.69 7.53 16.39
C ILE A 440 15.52 8.00 17.59
N ARG A 441 16.60 8.78 17.36
CA ARG A 441 17.45 9.31 18.44
C ARG A 441 16.67 10.22 19.39
N GLN A 442 15.80 11.08 18.86
CA GLN A 442 14.96 11.95 19.68
C GLN A 442 13.91 11.16 20.47
N CYS A 443 13.24 10.20 19.84
CA CYS A 443 12.26 9.35 20.50
C CYS A 443 12.88 8.55 21.65
N LEU A 444 14.08 8.00 21.47
CA LEU A 444 14.77 7.25 22.53
C LEU A 444 15.14 8.14 23.72
N ALA A 445 15.49 9.42 23.48
CA ALA A 445 15.83 10.37 24.54
C ALA A 445 14.59 10.86 25.33
N GLN A 446 13.43 10.94 24.68
CA GLN A 446 12.19 11.50 25.24
C GLN A 446 11.20 10.43 25.73
N MET A 447 11.53 9.14 25.61
CA MET A 447 10.61 8.04 25.90
C MET A 447 10.19 8.02 27.38
N PRO A 448 8.89 8.17 27.70
CA PRO A 448 8.41 8.09 29.08
C PRO A 448 8.28 6.63 29.55
N ASP A 449 8.35 6.45 30.87
CA ASP A 449 7.93 5.20 31.51
C ASP A 449 6.40 5.13 31.58
N GLY A 450 5.85 3.94 31.35
CA GLY A 450 4.40 3.76 31.33
C GLY A 450 3.94 2.41 30.78
N PRO A 451 2.61 2.18 30.73
CA PRO A 451 2.05 0.99 30.12
C PRO A 451 2.20 1.01 28.59
N ILE A 452 2.37 -0.17 28.00
CA ILE A 452 2.48 -0.36 26.54
C ILE A 452 1.14 -0.64 25.84
N ILE A 453 0.09 -0.89 26.62
CA ILE A 453 -1.23 -1.31 26.16
C ILE A 453 -2.27 -0.45 26.87
N ALA A 454 -3.29 -0.01 26.13
CA ALA A 454 -4.41 0.77 26.65
C ALA A 454 -5.28 -0.07 27.62
N ASP A 455 -5.88 0.59 28.61
CA ASP A 455 -6.70 -0.08 29.62
C ASP A 455 -8.16 -0.18 29.16
N VAL A 456 -8.43 -1.09 28.20
CA VAL A 456 -9.79 -1.37 27.71
C VAL A 456 -10.06 -2.88 27.70
N PRO A 457 -10.47 -3.47 28.85
CA PRO A 457 -10.58 -4.93 29.02
C PRO A 457 -11.59 -5.63 28.09
N GLN A 458 -12.53 -4.89 27.51
CA GLN A 458 -13.53 -5.45 26.58
C GLN A 458 -12.96 -5.75 25.19
N ILE A 459 -11.88 -5.08 24.81
CA ILE A 459 -11.31 -5.12 23.46
C ILE A 459 -9.91 -5.75 23.51
N ILE A 460 -9.16 -5.42 24.55
CA ILE A 460 -7.76 -5.77 24.69
C ILE A 460 -7.64 -6.97 25.63
N PRO A 461 -6.92 -8.03 25.24
CA PRO A 461 -6.74 -9.19 26.10
C PRO A 461 -5.93 -8.81 27.35
N PRO A 462 -6.39 -9.19 28.56
CA PRO A 462 -5.66 -8.88 29.79
C PRO A 462 -4.36 -9.68 29.90
N PRO A 463 -3.37 -9.18 30.68
CA PRO A 463 -2.11 -9.90 30.92
C PRO A 463 -2.34 -11.31 31.46
N LYS A 464 -1.55 -12.28 30.98
CA LYS A 464 -1.67 -13.70 31.38
C LYS A 464 -1.64 -13.92 32.89
N GLN A 465 -0.85 -13.15 33.64
CA GLN A 465 -0.78 -13.24 35.10
C GLN A 465 -2.11 -12.90 35.79
N LYS A 466 -2.88 -11.95 35.23
CA LYS A 466 -4.22 -11.59 35.74
C LYS A 466 -5.25 -12.64 35.35
N VAL A 467 -5.19 -13.13 34.11
CA VAL A 467 -6.07 -14.20 33.60
C VAL A 467 -6.04 -15.46 34.48
N MET A 468 -4.87 -15.81 35.02
CA MET A 468 -4.72 -17.00 35.87
C MET A 468 -5.22 -16.82 37.31
N ARG A 469 -5.49 -15.58 37.75
CA ARG A 469 -5.87 -15.26 39.14
C ARG A 469 -7.30 -14.76 39.27
N ASP A 470 -7.77 -14.03 38.28
CA ASP A 470 -9.04 -13.33 38.29
C ASP A 470 -10.01 -13.91 37.25
N MET A 471 -11.23 -14.18 37.69
CA MET A 471 -12.28 -14.76 36.86
C MET A 471 -12.77 -13.77 35.78
N GLU A 472 -12.85 -12.47 36.09
CA GLU A 472 -13.30 -11.46 35.12
C GLU A 472 -12.32 -11.37 33.95
N SER A 473 -11.02 -11.30 34.27
CA SER A 473 -9.94 -11.34 33.28
C SER A 473 -9.98 -12.58 32.40
N LEU A 474 -10.31 -13.75 32.97
CA LEU A 474 -10.46 -15.00 32.20
C LEU A 474 -11.65 -14.96 31.25
N ILE A 475 -12.80 -14.44 31.70
CA ILE A 475 -14.00 -14.28 30.88
C ILE A 475 -13.69 -13.37 29.69
N HIS A 476 -13.08 -12.20 29.94
CA HIS A 476 -12.69 -11.28 28.87
C HIS A 476 -11.72 -11.92 27.87
N HIS A 477 -10.68 -12.60 28.35
CA HIS A 477 -9.74 -13.31 27.50
C HIS A 477 -10.45 -14.37 26.62
N PHE A 478 -11.34 -15.17 27.21
CA PHE A 478 -12.06 -16.21 26.48
C PHE A 478 -12.96 -15.62 25.38
N ILE A 479 -13.74 -14.57 25.69
CA ILE A 479 -14.65 -13.93 24.72
C ILE A 479 -13.87 -13.28 23.58
N ILE A 480 -12.79 -12.56 23.89
CA ILE A 480 -11.96 -11.86 22.91
C ILE A 480 -11.36 -12.84 21.89
N PHE A 481 -10.86 -14.00 22.32
CA PHE A 481 -10.25 -14.97 21.40
C PHE A 481 -11.25 -15.87 20.67
N THR A 482 -12.45 -16.09 21.22
CA THR A 482 -13.47 -16.94 20.58
C THR A 482 -14.41 -16.18 19.67
N GLN A 483 -14.94 -15.04 20.13
CA GLN A 483 -15.92 -14.23 19.39
C GLN A 483 -15.30 -12.98 18.74
N GLY A 484 -14.18 -12.48 19.27
CA GLY A 484 -13.68 -11.16 18.92
C GLY A 484 -14.50 -10.03 19.56
N PHE A 485 -13.99 -8.81 19.49
CA PHE A 485 -14.74 -7.63 19.92
C PHE A 485 -15.62 -7.11 18.76
N LYS A 486 -16.75 -6.50 19.11
CA LYS A 486 -17.69 -5.92 18.14
C LYS A 486 -17.53 -4.39 18.12
N PRO A 487 -16.95 -3.81 17.05
CA PRO A 487 -16.85 -2.37 16.95
C PRO A 487 -18.22 -1.69 16.72
N PRO A 488 -18.33 -0.38 17.01
CA PRO A 488 -19.51 0.40 16.62
C PRO A 488 -19.65 0.43 15.10
N LYS A 489 -20.91 0.45 14.61
CA LYS A 489 -21.17 0.64 13.17
C LYS A 489 -20.62 2.00 12.73
N GLY A 490 -19.80 2.00 11.70
CA GLY A 490 -19.18 3.19 11.15
C GLY A 490 -18.09 2.84 10.15
N GLU A 491 -17.62 3.88 9.47
CA GLU A 491 -16.54 3.80 8.51
C GLU A 491 -15.47 4.81 8.88
N THR A 492 -14.23 4.52 8.53
CA THR A 492 -13.12 5.43 8.77
C THR A 492 -12.12 5.30 7.64
N TYR A 493 -11.50 6.41 7.28
CA TYR A 493 -10.28 6.39 6.49
C TYR A 493 -9.10 6.75 7.39
N CYS A 494 -7.97 6.12 7.18
CA CYS A 494 -6.77 6.44 7.94
C CYS A 494 -5.54 6.19 7.07
N ALA A 495 -4.90 7.27 6.64
CA ALA A 495 -3.63 7.20 5.94
C ALA A 495 -2.47 7.24 6.94
N THR A 496 -1.44 6.44 6.68
CA THR A 496 -0.14 6.50 7.34
C THR A 496 0.93 6.62 6.27
N GLU A 497 2.01 7.34 6.56
CA GLU A 497 3.12 7.47 5.61
C GLU A 497 3.97 6.19 5.64
N ALA A 498 3.72 5.23 4.76
CA ALA A 498 4.63 4.10 4.59
C ALA A 498 5.93 4.57 3.91
N PRO A 499 7.01 3.76 3.88
CA PRO A 499 8.26 4.13 3.21
C PRO A 499 8.09 4.27 1.67
N LYS A 500 7.04 3.65 1.12
CA LYS A 500 6.67 3.74 -0.29
C LYS A 500 5.84 4.98 -0.62
N GLY A 501 5.09 5.49 0.36
CA GLY A 501 4.21 6.65 0.24
C GLY A 501 2.84 6.42 0.85
#